data_AF-A0A8S9H4E4-F1
#
_entry.id   AF-A0A8S9H4E4-F1
#
_cell.length_a   1.000
_cell.length_b   1.000
_cell.length_c   1.000
_cell.angle_alpha   90.00
_cell.angle_beta   90.00
_cell.angle_gamma   90.00
#
_symmetry.space_group_name_H-M   'P 1'
#
loop_
_entity.id
_entity.type
_entity.pdbx_description
1 polymer ?
#
loop_
_entity_poly.entity_id
_entity_poly.type
_entity_poly.pdbx_seq_one_letter_code
_entity_poly.pdbx_strand_id
1 'polypeptide(L)'
;MAKTRLGIIKENSEEREKQIYKRASDAYEALSTRLGEQKFLFEDRPSSLDAIFLSHILFTIQVLPETSVLRTKLLEHGNLVRYAEKLKLEFLEAPSSSSSPPLHSFPSSFSRKGSKPKSKSKTEKTEEEKKFKKRAKFFLAAQFLAVVIYLSVMGGVSNDELEYEDDD
;
A
#
# COMPACT_ATOMS: atom_id res chain seq x y z
N MET A 1 8.24 -4.48 16.42
CA MET A 1 9.39 -3.54 16.41
C MET A 1 9.02 -2.09 16.05
N ALA A 2 8.04 -1.81 15.17
CA ALA A 2 7.70 -0.44 14.78
C ALA A 2 7.21 0.45 15.93
N LYS A 3 6.30 -0.05 16.79
CA LYS A 3 5.76 0.69 17.95
C LYS A 3 6.86 1.17 18.91
N THR A 4 7.83 0.32 19.21
CA THR A 4 8.95 0.64 20.11
C THR A 4 9.87 1.72 19.52
N ARG A 5 10.10 1.73 18.20
CA ARG A 5 10.88 2.79 17.52
C ARG A 5 10.17 4.15 17.58
N LEU A 6 8.85 4.15 17.65
CA LEU A 6 8.03 5.35 17.84
C LEU A 6 7.91 5.73 19.33
N GLY A 7 8.58 5.02 20.24
CA GLY A 7 8.48 5.24 21.68
C GLY A 7 7.12 4.89 22.27
N ILE A 8 6.32 4.08 21.57
CA ILE A 8 5.06 3.54 22.08
C ILE A 8 5.38 2.27 22.85
N ILE A 9 5.36 2.37 24.18
CA ILE A 9 5.51 1.28 25.13
C ILE A 9 4.16 1.03 25.81
N LYS A 10 3.99 -0.14 26.44
CA LYS A 10 2.72 -0.54 27.04
C LYS A 10 2.18 0.49 28.05
N GLU A 11 3.07 1.13 28.80
CA GLU A 11 2.70 2.11 29.84
C GLU A 11 2.20 3.44 29.26
N ASN A 12 2.70 3.85 28.09
CA ASN A 12 2.30 5.12 27.48
C ASN A 12 1.36 4.96 26.29
N SER A 13 0.94 3.74 25.95
CA SER A 13 0.23 3.47 24.70
C SER A 13 -1.10 4.21 24.60
N GLU A 14 -1.85 4.29 25.71
CA GLU A 14 -3.15 4.98 25.75
C GLU A 14 -3.00 6.49 25.56
N GLU A 15 -2.04 7.10 26.27
CA GLU A 15 -1.76 8.54 26.14
C GLU A 15 -1.24 8.88 24.74
N ARG A 16 -0.37 8.05 24.20
CA ARG A 16 0.14 8.20 22.82
C ARG A 16 -0.97 8.08 21.79
N GLU A 17 -1.89 7.13 21.98
CA GLU A 17 -3.06 6.99 21.11
C GLU A 17 -3.93 8.25 21.13
N LYS A 18 -4.26 8.76 22.31
CA LYS A 18 -5.01 10.03 22.46
C LYS A 18 -4.31 11.19 21.76
N GLN A 19 -3.00 11.33 21.92
CA GLN A 19 -2.22 12.38 21.26
C GLN A 19 -2.20 12.24 19.74
N ILE A 20 -2.13 11.01 19.21
CA ILE A 20 -2.16 10.75 17.78
C ILE A 20 -3.50 11.18 17.20
N TYR A 21 -4.62 10.80 17.82
CA TYR A 21 -5.94 11.19 17.34
C TYR A 21 -6.20 12.68 17.50
N LYS A 22 -5.72 13.30 18.59
CA LYS A 22 -5.78 14.76 18.74
C LYS A 22 -5.07 15.47 17.59
N ARG A 23 -3.83 15.07 17.29
CA ARG A 23 -3.07 15.64 16.17
C ARG A 23 -3.73 15.41 14.82
N ALA A 24 -4.37 14.26 14.61
CA ALA A 24 -5.12 14.00 13.40
C ALA A 24 -6.34 14.94 13.29
N SER A 25 -7.07 15.15 14.38
CA SER A 25 -8.17 16.11 14.46
C SER A 25 -7.71 17.52 14.12
N ASP A 26 -6.66 18.00 14.78
CA ASP A 26 -6.10 19.34 14.55
C ASP A 26 -5.66 19.52 13.08
N ALA A 27 -5.08 18.47 12.48
CA ALA A 27 -4.66 18.47 11.08
C ALA A 27 -5.86 18.52 10.13
N TYR A 28 -6.92 17.76 10.39
CA TYR A 28 -8.14 17.82 9.57
C TYR A 28 -8.83 19.17 9.69
N GLU A 29 -8.88 19.77 10.88
CA GLU A 29 -9.44 21.11 11.06
C GLU A 29 -8.65 22.17 10.29
N ALA A 30 -7.31 22.11 10.38
CA ALA A 30 -6.44 23.01 9.62
C ALA A 30 -6.60 22.82 8.10
N LEU A 31 -6.66 21.58 7.62
CA LEU A 31 -6.86 21.28 6.20
C LEU A 31 -8.25 21.68 5.71
N SER A 32 -9.28 21.48 6.53
CA SER A 32 -10.66 21.92 6.25
C SER A 32 -10.72 23.43 6.13
N THR A 33 -10.12 24.15 7.08
CA THR A 33 -10.03 25.62 7.07
C THR A 33 -9.25 26.11 5.85
N ARG A 34 -8.13 25.44 5.55
CA ARG A 34 -7.29 25.76 4.41
C ARG A 34 -8.01 25.56 3.08
N LEU A 35 -8.74 24.46 2.93
CA LEU A 35 -9.46 24.16 1.72
C LEU A 35 -10.62 25.12 1.51
N GLY A 36 -11.42 25.39 2.55
CA GLY A 36 -12.64 26.19 2.43
C GLY A 36 -13.53 25.66 1.29
N GLU A 37 -13.70 26.49 0.26
CA GLU A 37 -14.44 26.19 -0.97
C GLU A 37 -13.54 26.06 -2.23
N GLN A 38 -12.22 26.05 -2.04
CA GLN A 38 -11.24 26.02 -3.12
C GLN A 38 -11.25 24.69 -3.88
N LYS A 39 -10.84 24.72 -5.16
CA LYS A 39 -10.77 23.49 -5.98
C LYS A 39 -9.66 22.54 -5.54
N PHE A 40 -8.54 23.06 -5.03
CA PHE A 40 -7.39 22.31 -4.51
C PHE A 40 -6.88 22.95 -3.22
N LEU A 41 -6.02 22.26 -2.46
CA LEU A 41 -5.50 22.80 -1.18
C LEU A 41 -4.64 24.07 -1.39
N PHE A 42 -3.94 24.16 -2.52
CA PHE A 42 -3.07 25.26 -2.88
C PHE A 42 -3.24 25.59 -4.36
N GLU A 43 -3.39 26.87 -4.68
CA GLU A 43 -3.47 27.37 -6.05
C GLU A 43 -4.60 26.71 -6.86
N ASP A 44 -4.60 26.93 -8.19
CA ASP A 44 -5.63 26.43 -9.09
C ASP A 44 -5.26 25.08 -9.75
N ARG A 45 -4.17 24.43 -9.32
CA ARG A 45 -3.70 23.15 -9.87
C ARG A 45 -3.40 22.13 -8.76
N PRO A 46 -3.69 20.83 -8.99
CA PRO A 46 -3.41 19.81 -7.99
C PRO A 46 -1.91 19.68 -7.75
N SER A 47 -1.53 19.60 -6.48
CA SER A 47 -0.17 19.42 -6.01
C SER A 47 0.08 18.00 -5.51
N SER A 48 1.34 17.68 -5.17
CA SER A 48 1.68 16.41 -4.52
C SER A 48 0.97 16.23 -3.17
N LEU A 49 0.68 17.32 -2.46
CA LEU A 49 -0.07 17.28 -1.22
C LEU A 49 -1.51 16.80 -1.46
N ASP A 50 -2.15 17.28 -2.53
CA ASP A 50 -3.50 16.87 -2.90
C ASP A 50 -3.55 15.37 -3.20
N ALA A 51 -2.54 14.85 -3.91
CA ALA A 51 -2.45 13.41 -4.19
C ALA A 51 -2.26 12.58 -2.92
N ILE A 52 -1.37 13.00 -2.01
CA ILE A 52 -1.14 12.30 -0.74
C ILE A 52 -2.41 12.34 0.11
N PHE A 53 -3.05 13.50 0.19
CA PHE A 53 -4.23 13.70 1.01
C PHE A 53 -5.45 12.95 0.47
N LEU A 54 -5.64 12.95 -0.85
CA LEU A 54 -6.64 12.12 -1.51
C LEU A 54 -6.44 10.64 -1.18
N SER A 55 -5.20 10.15 -1.26
CA SER A 55 -4.90 8.75 -0.94
C SER A 55 -5.28 8.41 0.52
N HIS A 56 -4.99 9.32 1.44
CA HIS A 56 -5.30 9.18 2.86
C HIS A 56 -6.81 9.17 3.13
N ILE A 57 -7.57 10.12 2.57
CA ILE A 57 -9.04 10.18 2.76
C ILE A 57 -9.70 8.94 2.18
N LEU A 58 -9.38 8.58 0.95
CA LEU A 58 -10.00 7.43 0.28
C LEU A 58 -9.71 6.14 1.03
N PHE A 59 -8.47 5.93 1.48
CA PHE A 59 -8.13 4.78 2.32
C PHE A 59 -8.90 4.79 3.65
N THR A 60 -8.94 5.95 4.33
CA THR A 60 -9.62 6.09 5.62
C THR A 60 -11.12 5.79 5.52
N ILE A 61 -11.80 6.24 4.46
CA ILE A 61 -13.24 6.04 4.28
C ILE A 61 -13.57 4.63 3.78
N GLN A 62 -12.80 4.11 2.81
CA GLN A 62 -13.15 2.85 2.13
C GLN A 62 -12.60 1.60 2.84
N VAL A 63 -11.48 1.72 3.56
CA VAL A 63 -10.79 0.56 4.15
C VAL A 63 -11.01 0.45 5.65
N LEU A 64 -11.08 1.57 6.38
CA LEU A 64 -11.27 1.51 7.82
C LEU A 64 -12.74 1.26 8.20
N PRO A 65 -13.01 0.47 9.25
CA PRO A 65 -14.36 0.23 9.72
C PRO A 65 -15.00 1.53 10.24
N GLU A 66 -16.33 1.55 10.29
CA GLU A 66 -17.11 2.70 10.80
C GLU A 66 -16.83 3.01 12.27
N THR A 67 -16.34 2.03 13.03
CA THR A 67 -15.90 2.19 14.42
C THR A 67 -14.52 2.84 14.55
N SER A 68 -13.83 3.11 13.44
CA SER A 68 -12.51 3.74 13.48
C SER A 68 -12.61 5.19 13.94
N VAL A 69 -11.94 5.50 15.05
CA VAL A 69 -11.84 6.88 15.58
C VAL A 69 -11.30 7.85 14.52
N LEU A 70 -10.32 7.43 13.72
CA LEU A 70 -9.75 8.27 12.66
C LEU A 70 -10.78 8.58 11.56
N ARG A 71 -11.60 7.59 11.18
CA ARG A 71 -12.67 7.77 10.19
C ARG A 71 -13.73 8.71 10.72
N THR A 72 -14.18 8.51 11.97
CA THR A 72 -15.15 9.41 12.60
C THR A 72 -14.64 10.86 12.62
N LYS A 73 -13.40 11.07 13.05
CA LYS A 73 -12.76 12.39 13.07
C LYS A 73 -12.67 13.04 11.69
N LEU A 74 -12.39 12.26 10.65
CA LEU A 74 -12.36 12.76 9.27
C LEU A 74 -13.76 13.17 8.78
N LEU A 75 -14.78 12.36 9.10
CA LEU A 75 -16.17 12.60 8.69
C LEU A 75 -16.81 13.83 9.36
N GLU A 76 -16.27 14.31 10.47
CA GLU A 76 -16.65 15.61 11.07
C GLU A 76 -16.42 16.79 10.10
N HIS A 77 -15.56 16.62 9.08
CA HIS A 77 -15.21 17.65 8.10
C HIS A 77 -15.79 17.35 6.71
N GLY A 78 -17.07 17.68 6.52
CA GLY A 78 -17.80 17.35 5.28
C GLY A 78 -17.23 17.97 3.99
N ASN A 79 -16.54 19.11 4.07
CA ASN A 79 -15.86 19.70 2.90
C ASN A 79 -14.69 18.84 2.39
N LEU A 80 -13.92 18.23 3.30
CA LEU A 80 -12.82 17.33 2.96
C LEU A 80 -13.32 16.05 2.29
N VAL A 81 -14.47 15.53 2.75
CA VAL A 81 -15.10 14.35 2.13
C VAL A 81 -15.56 14.67 0.71
N ARG A 82 -16.31 15.76 0.53
CA ARG A 82 -16.75 16.23 -0.80
C ARG A 82 -15.58 16.50 -1.74
N TYR A 83 -14.50 17.05 -1.20
CA TYR A 83 -13.26 17.28 -1.94
C TYR A 83 -12.68 15.99 -2.51
N ALA A 84 -12.53 14.96 -1.67
CA ALA A 84 -12.00 13.69 -2.10
C ALA A 84 -12.91 12.96 -3.10
N GLU A 85 -14.24 13.03 -2.92
CA GLU A 85 -15.20 12.47 -3.87
C GLU A 85 -15.09 13.12 -5.25
N LYS A 86 -15.00 14.47 -5.28
CA LYS A 86 -14.79 15.23 -6.53
C LYS A 86 -13.51 14.81 -7.22
N LEU A 87 -12.39 14.72 -6.50
CA LEU A 87 -11.11 14.34 -7.10
C LEU A 87 -11.08 12.87 -7.53
N LYS A 88 -11.75 11.97 -6.80
CA LYS A 88 -11.92 10.57 -7.19
C LYS A 88 -12.64 10.51 -8.55
N LEU A 89 -13.74 11.24 -8.71
CA LEU A 89 -14.48 11.31 -9.97
C LEU A 89 -13.62 11.88 -11.11
N GLU A 90 -12.92 12.99 -10.87
CA GLU A 90 -12.12 13.69 -11.89
C GLU A 90 -10.89 12.88 -12.35
N PHE A 91 -10.21 12.18 -11.44
CA PHE A 91 -8.91 11.54 -11.75
C PHE A 91 -8.93 10.01 -11.81
N LEU A 92 -9.87 9.34 -11.14
CA LEU A 92 -9.89 7.87 -11.06
C LEU A 92 -11.04 7.27 -11.88
N GLU A 93 -12.18 7.95 -11.99
CA GLU A 93 -13.39 7.42 -12.64
C GLU A 93 -13.74 8.11 -13.96
N ALA A 94 -13.14 9.26 -14.25
CA ALA A 94 -13.40 9.97 -15.51
C ALA A 94 -13.05 9.07 -16.71
N PRO A 95 -14.00 8.84 -17.65
CA PRO A 95 -13.69 8.10 -18.86
C PRO A 95 -12.64 8.89 -19.64
N SER A 96 -11.55 8.23 -20.03
CA SER A 96 -10.40 8.76 -20.77
C SER A 96 -10.77 9.44 -22.09
N SER A 97 -11.44 10.59 -22.04
CA SER A 97 -11.84 11.40 -23.19
C SER A 97 -11.06 12.70 -23.29
N SER A 98 -10.14 12.98 -22.37
CA SER A 98 -9.15 14.04 -22.55
C SER A 98 -7.85 13.44 -23.06
N SER A 99 -7.47 13.80 -24.29
CA SER A 99 -6.15 13.60 -24.87
C SER A 99 -5.06 13.76 -23.81
N SER A 100 -4.25 12.72 -23.62
CA SER A 100 -3.07 12.78 -22.77
C SER A 100 -2.26 14.03 -23.12
N PRO A 101 -2.05 14.99 -22.20
CA PRO A 101 -1.10 16.05 -22.45
C PRO A 101 0.28 15.41 -22.66
N PRO A 102 1.12 15.93 -23.57
CA PRO A 102 2.46 15.41 -23.75
C PRO A 102 3.17 15.45 -22.40
N LEU A 103 3.78 14.32 -22.03
CA LEU A 103 4.67 14.22 -20.87
C LEU A 103 5.77 15.27 -21.05
N HIS A 104 5.55 16.47 -20.51
CA HIS A 104 6.60 17.46 -20.36
C HIS A 104 7.54 16.91 -19.31
N SER A 105 8.64 16.33 -19.80
CA SER A 105 9.83 15.99 -19.02
C SER A 105 10.19 17.19 -18.14
N PHE A 106 9.94 17.07 -16.84
CA PHE A 106 10.47 18.02 -15.87
C PHE A 106 12.00 18.06 -16.07
N PRO A 107 12.63 19.24 -16.25
CA PRO A 107 14.08 19.33 -16.28
C PRO A 107 14.58 19.11 -14.85
N SER A 108 14.84 17.86 -14.49
CA SER A 108 15.63 17.55 -13.31
C SER A 108 17.06 18.03 -13.58
N SER A 109 17.43 19.18 -13.04
CA SER A 109 18.80 19.69 -13.02
C SER A 109 19.65 18.83 -12.08
N PHE A 110 19.97 17.62 -12.50
CA PHE A 110 21.05 16.83 -11.95
C PHE A 110 22.02 16.52 -13.09
N SER A 111 23.05 17.36 -13.22
CA SER A 111 24.20 17.11 -14.07
C SER A 111 24.89 15.82 -13.65
N ARG A 112 24.52 14.69 -14.27
CA ARG A 112 25.36 13.49 -14.30
C ARG A 112 25.77 13.24 -15.73
N LYS A 113 26.99 13.69 -16.00
CA LYS A 113 27.79 13.36 -17.18
C LYS A 113 27.84 11.82 -17.30
N GLY A 114 27.15 11.28 -18.29
CA GLY A 114 27.06 9.84 -18.53
C GLY A 114 27.00 9.55 -20.02
N SER A 115 28.05 8.92 -20.53
CA SER A 115 28.32 8.59 -21.92
C SER A 115 27.26 7.68 -22.57
N LYS A 116 27.03 7.91 -23.87
CA LYS A 116 26.21 7.10 -24.81
C LYS A 116 26.47 5.59 -24.69
N PRO A 117 25.45 4.72 -24.91
CA PRO A 117 25.63 3.28 -24.91
C PRO A 117 26.12 2.80 -26.28
N LYS A 118 27.16 1.97 -26.31
CA LYS A 118 27.52 1.16 -27.46
C LYS A 118 27.86 -0.28 -27.02
N SER A 119 27.13 -1.21 -27.63
CA SER A 119 27.45 -2.63 -27.91
C SER A 119 27.88 -3.61 -26.80
N LYS A 120 26.99 -4.59 -26.58
CA LYS A 120 27.21 -6.04 -26.34
C LYS A 120 28.55 -6.56 -25.77
N SER A 121 28.47 -7.27 -24.63
CA SER A 121 29.25 -8.49 -24.32
C SER A 121 28.54 -9.29 -23.21
N LYS A 122 28.16 -10.55 -23.49
CA LYS A 122 28.66 -11.81 -22.91
C LYS A 122 28.52 -11.98 -21.38
N THR A 123 27.55 -12.83 -21.03
CA THR A 123 27.57 -13.87 -19.99
C THR A 123 28.69 -13.84 -18.94
N GLU A 124 28.30 -13.63 -17.68
CA GLU A 124 28.93 -14.30 -16.54
C GLU A 124 27.86 -14.50 -15.44
N LYS A 125 27.37 -15.74 -15.29
CA LYS A 125 26.38 -16.10 -14.27
C LYS A 125 27.08 -16.22 -12.92
N THR A 126 26.92 -15.22 -12.06
CA THR A 126 27.42 -15.22 -10.70
C THR A 126 26.75 -16.32 -9.87
N GLU A 127 27.53 -17.05 -9.08
CA GLU A 127 27.09 -18.25 -8.34
C GLU A 127 25.92 -18.04 -7.36
N GLU A 128 25.61 -16.79 -7.01
CA GLU A 128 24.56 -16.43 -6.07
C GLU A 128 23.15 -16.67 -6.62
N GLU A 129 22.93 -16.48 -7.92
CA GLU A 129 21.61 -16.68 -8.55
C GLU A 129 21.16 -18.17 -8.50
N LYS A 130 22.13 -19.10 -8.53
CA LYS A 130 21.87 -20.55 -8.39
C LYS A 130 21.41 -20.91 -6.97
N LYS A 131 21.88 -20.19 -5.94
CA LYS A 131 21.50 -20.45 -4.54
C LYS A 131 20.09 -19.96 -4.23
N PHE A 132 19.68 -18.83 -4.82
CA PHE A 132 18.30 -18.33 -4.67
C PHE A 132 17.27 -19.26 -5.32
N LYS A 133 17.53 -19.80 -6.52
CA LYS A 133 16.64 -20.80 -7.14
C LYS A 133 16.53 -22.10 -6.34
N LYS A 134 17.62 -22.56 -5.71
CA LYS A 134 17.57 -23.73 -4.82
C LYS A 134 16.72 -23.44 -3.58
N ARG A 135 16.94 -22.31 -2.91
CA ARG A 135 16.18 -21.90 -1.72
C ARG A 135 14.68 -21.70 -2.01
N ALA A 136 14.35 -21.14 -3.17
CA ALA A 136 12.96 -20.96 -3.60
C ALA A 136 12.21 -22.30 -3.79
N LYS A 137 12.88 -23.33 -4.30
CA LYS A 137 12.29 -24.69 -4.43
C LYS A 137 12.00 -25.32 -3.06
N PHE A 138 12.93 -25.17 -2.10
CA PHE A 138 12.71 -25.68 -0.74
C PHE A 138 11.60 -24.92 -0.01
N PHE A 139 11.47 -23.61 -0.24
CA PHE A 139 10.37 -22.82 0.32
C PHE A 139 9.01 -23.30 -0.20
N LEU A 140 8.90 -23.59 -1.52
CA LEU A 140 7.66 -24.09 -2.11
C LEU A 140 7.31 -25.50 -1.60
N ALA A 141 8.31 -26.38 -1.47
CA ALA A 141 8.11 -27.72 -0.91
C ALA A 141 7.69 -27.68 0.57
N ALA A 142 8.31 -26.80 1.37
CA ALA A 142 7.94 -26.61 2.77
C ALA A 142 6.51 -26.05 2.92
N GLN A 143 6.12 -25.11 2.05
CA GLN A 143 4.76 -24.57 2.01
C GLN A 143 3.74 -25.67 1.70
N PHE A 144 4.03 -26.53 0.72
CA PHE A 144 3.16 -27.65 0.37
C PHE A 144 3.05 -28.68 1.51
N LEU A 145 4.18 -29.04 2.13
CA LEU A 145 4.21 -29.94 3.28
C LEU A 145 3.41 -29.39 4.46
N ALA A 146 3.50 -28.08 4.73
CA ALA A 146 2.73 -27.43 5.78
C ALA A 146 1.21 -27.50 5.51
N VAL A 147 0.78 -27.33 4.25
CA VAL A 147 -0.63 -27.46 3.85
C VAL A 147 -1.11 -28.90 4.00
N VAL A 148 -0.31 -29.89 3.59
CA VAL A 148 -0.65 -31.31 3.77
C VAL A 148 -0.81 -31.65 5.25
N ILE A 149 0.15 -31.27 6.10
CA ILE A 149 0.06 -31.50 7.55
C ILE A 149 -1.17 -30.81 8.15
N TYR A 150 -1.46 -29.57 7.74
CA TYR A 150 -2.64 -28.84 8.19
C TYR A 150 -3.92 -29.56 7.81
N LEU A 151 -4.05 -30.04 6.56
CA LEU A 151 -5.20 -30.81 6.12
C LEU A 151 -5.29 -32.19 6.80
N SER A 152 -4.16 -32.84 7.10
CA SER A 152 -4.15 -34.11 7.83
C SER A 152 -4.59 -33.94 9.29
N VAL A 153 -4.16 -32.86 9.96
CA VAL A 153 -4.50 -32.56 11.36
C VAL A 153 -5.89 -31.94 11.51
N MET A 154 -6.30 -31.10 10.56
CA MET A 154 -7.54 -30.32 10.64
C MET A 154 -8.67 -30.90 9.79
N GLY A 155 -8.36 -31.75 8.81
CA GLY A 155 -9.30 -32.36 7.87
C GLY A 155 -9.59 -33.84 8.10
N GLY A 156 -8.93 -34.52 9.06
CA GLY A 156 -9.27 -35.88 9.50
C GLY A 156 -9.31 -36.93 8.38
N VAL A 157 -8.17 -37.57 8.10
CA VAL A 157 -7.99 -38.87 7.40
C VAL A 157 -9.15 -39.33 6.50
N SER A 158 -9.01 -39.15 5.18
CA SER A 158 -9.54 -40.10 4.19
C SER A 158 -8.34 -40.89 3.65
N ASN A 159 -8.00 -42.00 4.30
CA ASN A 159 -7.12 -43.01 3.73
C ASN A 159 -8.01 -43.89 2.83
N ASP A 160 -8.02 -43.62 1.52
CA ASP A 160 -8.40 -44.65 0.54
C ASP A 160 -7.13 -45.47 0.25
N GLU A 161 -6.99 -46.51 1.06
CA GLU A 161 -6.60 -47.87 0.69
C GLU A 161 -6.04 -48.05 -0.73
N LEU A 162 -4.71 -48.12 -0.84
CA LEU A 162 -4.05 -48.82 -1.96
C LEU A 162 -3.86 -50.26 -1.51
N GLU A 163 -4.89 -51.08 -1.73
CA GLU A 163 -4.82 -52.53 -1.63
C GLU A 163 -3.90 -53.05 -2.74
N TYR A 164 -2.82 -53.73 -2.35
CA TYR A 164 -2.03 -54.55 -3.25
C TYR A 164 -2.75 -55.89 -3.38
N GLU A 165 -3.39 -56.14 -4.53
CA GLU A 165 -3.77 -57.50 -4.92
C GLU A 165 -2.50 -58.28 -5.26
N ASP A 166 -2.20 -59.31 -4.47
CA ASP A 166 -1.27 -60.38 -4.82
C ASP A 166 -2.14 -61.65 -4.97
N ASP A 167 -2.34 -62.05 -6.23
CA ASP A 167 -3.06 -63.27 -6.62
C ASP A 167 -2.04 -64.38 -6.93
N ASP A 168 -2.36 -65.58 -6.40
CA ASP A 168 -1.76 -66.94 -6.54
C ASP A 168 -0.52 -67.35 -5.73
#